data_AF-X0WRA0-F1
#
_entry.id   AF-X0WRA0-F1
#
_cell.length_a   1.000
_cell.length_b   1.000
_cell.length_c   1.000
_cell.angle_alpha   90.00
_cell.angle_beta   90.00
_cell.angle_gamma   90.00
#
_symmetry.space_group_name_H-M   'P 1'
#
loop_
_entity.id
_entity.type
_entity.pdbx_description
1 polymer ?
#
loop_
_entity_poly.entity_id
_entity_poly.type
_entity_poly.pdbx_seq_one_letter_code
_entity_poly.pdbx_strand_id
1 'polypeptide(L)' 'SDTLALVLTGMGNDGLQGCKMIASEGGVVIAQDEPSSVVWGMPGHVVRAGLADAVLSLDRVGPDIAMRIRRQQQ' A
#
# COMPACT_ATOMS: atom_id res chain seq x y z
N SER A 1 1.44 14.69 3.26
CA SER A 1 0.02 14.38 3.56
C SER A 1 -0.03 13.39 4.72
N ASP A 2 -1.08 13.40 5.55
CA ASP A 2 -1.26 12.41 6.63
C ASP A 2 -2.00 11.14 6.14
N THR A 3 -2.21 11.02 4.83
CA THR A 3 -2.92 9.90 4.22
C THR A 3 -2.01 8.68 4.04
N LEU A 4 -2.54 7.52 4.43
CA LEU A 4 -1.96 6.19 4.16
C LEU A 4 -2.88 5.43 3.20
N ALA A 5 -2.34 5.00 2.06
CA ALA A 5 -3.00 4.07 1.15
C ALA A 5 -2.54 2.63 1.42
N LEU A 6 -3.49 1.70 1.47
CA LEU A 6 -3.22 0.27 1.55
C LEU A 6 -3.89 -0.43 0.36
N VAL A 7 -3.10 -1.14 -0.44
CA VAL A 7 -3.58 -1.89 -1.60
C VAL A 7 -3.42 -3.38 -1.33
N LEU A 8 -4.53 -4.07 -1.12
CA LEU A 8 -4.58 -5.51 -0.87
C LEU A 8 -4.88 -6.29 -2.16
N THR A 9 -4.81 -7.61 -2.06
CA THR A 9 -5.16 -8.58 -3.09
C THR A 9 -6.44 -8.18 -3.85
N GLY A 10 -6.41 -8.34 -5.17
CA GLY A 10 -7.52 -7.99 -6.04
C GLY A 10 -7.10 -7.91 -7.50
N MET A 11 -8.09 -8.02 -8.39
CA MET A 11 -7.88 -7.93 -9.84
C MET A 11 -7.87 -6.47 -10.30
N GLY A 12 -7.22 -6.20 -11.44
CA GLY A 12 -7.26 -4.89 -12.10
C GLY A 12 -6.21 -3.92 -11.59
N ASN A 13 -6.44 -2.62 -11.82
CA ASN A 13 -5.52 -1.53 -11.48
C ASN A 13 -6.22 -0.32 -10.85
N ASP A 14 -7.44 -0.50 -10.34
CA ASP A 14 -8.31 0.58 -9.88
C ASP A 14 -7.66 1.45 -8.78
N GLY A 15 -6.82 0.84 -7.93
CA GLY A 15 -6.05 1.55 -6.90
C GLY A 15 -4.88 2.40 -7.41
N LEU A 16 -4.46 2.25 -8.67
CA LEU A 16 -3.21 2.85 -9.18
C LEU A 16 -3.26 4.37 -9.25
N GLN A 17 -4.35 4.95 -9.77
CA GLN A 17 -4.46 6.41 -9.90
C GLN A 17 -4.59 7.10 -8.54
N GLY A 18 -5.35 6.49 -7.61
CA GLY A 18 -5.42 6.98 -6.23
C GLY A 18 -4.05 6.95 -5.54
N CYS A 19 -3.28 5.88 -5.71
CA CYS A 19 -1.92 5.79 -5.16
C CYS A 19 -0.98 6.85 -5.75
N LYS A 20 -1.08 7.14 -7.05
CA LYS A 20 -0.30 8.22 -7.68
C LYS A 20 -0.60 9.59 -7.05
N MET A 21 -1.89 9.88 -6.85
CA MET A 21 -2.32 11.13 -6.23
C MET A 21 -1.80 11.23 -4.79
N ILE A 22 -2.01 10.20 -3.99
CA ILE A 22 -1.56 10.15 -2.58
C ILE A 22 -0.03 10.32 -2.51
N ALA A 23 0.73 9.59 -3.32
CA ALA A 23 2.19 9.71 -3.37
C ALA A 23 2.63 11.13 -3.77
N SER A 24 1.97 11.75 -4.76
CA SER A 24 2.30 13.11 -5.21
C SER A 24 2.05 14.19 -4.15
N GLU A 25 1.15 13.93 -3.19
CA GLU A 25 0.88 14.81 -2.05
C GLU A 25 1.73 14.45 -0.80
N GLY A 26 2.71 13.57 -0.96
CA GLY A 26 3.58 13.08 0.10
C GLY A 26 2.84 12.25 1.15
N GLY A 27 1.80 11.52 0.74
CA GLY A 27 1.23 10.43 1.53
C GLY A 27 2.03 9.14 1.34
N VAL A 28 1.69 8.12 2.12
CA VAL A 28 2.39 6.83 2.11
C VAL A 28 1.52 5.78 1.40
N VAL A 29 2.15 4.91 0.61
CA VAL A 29 1.48 3.81 -0.07
C VAL A 29 2.11 2.48 0.34
N ILE A 30 1.27 1.55 0.80
CA ILE A 30 1.65 0.18 1.14
C ILE A 30 0.90 -0.77 0.22
N ALA A 31 1.59 -1.81 -0.27
CA ALA A 31 0.99 -2.87 -1.05
C ALA A 31 1.18 -4.25 -0.39
N GLN A 32 0.21 -5.13 -0.57
CA GLN A 32 0.34 -6.53 -0.21
C GLN A 32 1.33 -7.25 -1.14
N ASP A 33 2.15 -8.14 -0.60
CA ASP A 33 3.06 -8.97 -1.37
C ASP A 33 2.35 -10.02 -2.23
N GLU A 34 3.07 -10.56 -3.21
CA GLU A 34 2.55 -11.61 -4.10
C GLU A 34 2.25 -12.92 -3.35
N PRO A 35 3.15 -13.44 -2.48
CA PRO A 35 2.93 -14.72 -1.81
C PRO A 35 1.67 -14.79 -0.94
N SER A 36 1.28 -13.70 -0.29
CA SER A 36 0.07 -13.69 0.55
C SER A 36 -1.20 -13.29 -0.22
N SER A 37 -1.08 -12.88 -1.48
CA SER A 37 -2.23 -12.45 -2.30
C SER A 37 -2.91 -13.63 -2.98
N VAL A 38 -4.24 -13.61 -3.01
CA VAL A 38 -5.02 -14.53 -3.85
C VAL A 38 -4.92 -14.13 -5.33
N VAL A 39 -4.99 -12.83 -5.59
CA VAL A 39 -4.77 -12.23 -6.91
C VAL A 39 -3.85 -11.02 -6.75
N TRP A 40 -2.64 -11.12 -7.28
CA TRP A 40 -1.67 -10.04 -7.22
C TRP A 40 -1.79 -9.06 -8.41
N GLY A 41 -3.03 -8.66 -8.68
CA GLY A 41 -3.38 -7.73 -9.76
C GLY A 41 -3.13 -6.28 -9.32
N MET A 42 -4.05 -5.70 -8.56
CA MET A 42 -3.94 -4.32 -8.07
C MET A 42 -2.64 -4.03 -7.31
N PRO A 43 -2.25 -4.82 -6.27
CA PRO A 43 -1.00 -4.56 -5.55
C PRO A 43 0.22 -4.67 -6.49
N GLY A 44 0.23 -5.66 -7.39
CA GLY A 44 1.28 -5.80 -8.39
C GLY A 44 1.40 -4.61 -9.34
N HIS A 45 0.29 -3.99 -9.77
CA HIS A 45 0.33 -2.78 -10.59
C HIS A 45 0.95 -1.58 -9.84
N VAL A 46 0.60 -1.41 -8.57
CA VAL A 46 1.12 -0.32 -7.73
C VAL A 46 2.61 -0.50 -7.46
N VAL A 47 3.04 -1.73 -7.15
CA VAL A 47 4.45 -2.06 -6.94
C VAL A 47 5.28 -1.86 -8.22
N ARG A 48 4.81 -2.37 -9.36
CA ARG A 48 5.52 -2.21 -10.66
C ARG A 48 5.60 -0.76 -11.11
N ALA A 49 4.66 0.09 -10.70
CA ALA A 49 4.70 1.52 -10.97
C ALA A 49 5.68 2.29 -10.06
N GLY A 50 6.34 1.63 -9.11
CA GLY A 50 7.29 2.26 -8.19
C GLY A 50 6.64 3.15 -7.14
N LEU A 51 5.34 2.94 -6.87
CA LEU A 51 4.58 3.80 -5.97
C LEU A 51 4.54 3.28 -4.52
N ALA A 52 4.88 2.01 -4.28
CA ALA A 52 4.81 1.43 -2.95
C ALA A 52 6.05 1.76 -2.11
N ASP A 53 5.85 2.40 -0.96
CA ASP A 53 6.89 2.63 0.05
C ASP A 53 7.24 1.35 0.83
N ALA A 54 6.28 0.42 0.91
CA ALA A 54 6.47 -0.90 1.50
C ALA A 54 5.63 -1.96 0.80
N VAL A 55 6.19 -3.16 0.70
CA VAL A 55 5.50 -4.37 0.22
C VAL A 55 5.54 -5.40 1.33
N LEU A 56 4.37 -5.81 1.82
CA LEU A 56 4.24 -6.59 3.06
C LEU A 56 3.37 -7.82 2.86
N SER A 57 3.69 -8.91 3.55
CA SER A 57 2.77 -10.03 3.70
C SER A 57 1.54 -9.63 4.51
N LEU A 58 0.39 -10.27 4.25
CA LEU A 58 -0.90 -9.89 4.86
C LEU A 58 -0.87 -9.83 6.40
N ASP A 59 -0.16 -10.75 7.05
CA ASP A 59 0.01 -10.82 8.50
C ASP A 59 0.83 -9.65 9.08
N ARG A 60 1.63 -8.98 8.24
CA ARG A 60 2.47 -7.84 8.62
C ARG A 60 1.79 -6.49 8.45
N VAL A 61 0.71 -6.41 7.67
CA VAL A 61 -0.03 -5.17 7.39
C VAL A 61 -0.56 -4.53 8.67
N GLY A 62 -1.27 -5.28 9.50
CA GLY A 62 -1.86 -4.76 10.75
C GLY A 62 -0.80 -4.19 11.72
N PRO A 63 0.25 -4.96 12.08
CA PRO A 63 1.35 -4.47 12.90
C PRO A 63 2.05 -3.23 12.34
N ASP A 64 2.27 -3.17 11.02
CA ASP A 64 2.92 -2.04 10.37
C ASP A 64 2.07 -0.76 10.44
N ILE A 65 0.77 -0.85 10.15
CA ILE A 65 -0.16 0.28 10.26
C ILE A 65 -0.21 0.81 11.70
N ALA A 66 -0.35 -0.09 12.68
CA ALA A 66 -0.38 0.30 14.09
C ALA A 66 0.90 1.02 14.52
N MET A 67 2.06 0.58 14.02
CA MET A 67 3.34 1.24 14.27
C MET A 67 3.39 2.65 13.66
N ARG A 68 2.95 2.81 12.41
CA ARG A 68 2.96 4.11 11.71
C ARG A 68 2.07 5.14 12.37
N ILE A 69 0.83 4.74 12.71
CA ILE A 69 -0.13 5.64 13.38
C ILE A 69 0.43 6.13 14.72
N ARG A 70 1.07 5.24 15.50
CA ARG A 70 1.69 5.63 16.79
C ARG A 70 2.82 6.65 16.62
N ARG A 71 3.60 6.57 15.54
CA ARG A 71 4.69 7.53 15.26
C ARG A 71 4.19 8.90 14.82
N GLN A 72 3.02 8.99 14.20
CA GLN A 72 2.44 10.26 13.75
C GLN A 72 1.79 11.07 14.88
N GLN A 73 1.55 10.46 16.05
CA GLN A 73 0.96 11.13 17.22
C GLN A 73 2.00 11.63 18.24
N GLN A 74 3.29 11.54 17.91
CA GLN A 74 4.41 12.03 18.71
C GLN A 74 5.04 13.24 18.03
#